data_AF-A0A534PCT5-F1
#
_entry.id   AF-A0A534PCT5-F1
#
_cell.length_a   1.000
_cell.length_b   1.000
_cell.length_c   1.000
_cell.angle_alpha   90.00
_cell.angle_beta   90.00
_cell.angle_gamma   90.00
#
_symmetry.space_group_name_H-M   'P 1'
#
loop_
_entity.id
_entity.type
_entity.pdbx_description
1 polymer ?
#
loop_
_entity_poly.entity_id
_entity_poly.type
_entity_poly.pdbx_seq_one_letter_code
_entity_poly.pdbx_strand_id
1 'polypeptide(L)'
;MSALLPAIHGDGGAGAEATIIASERWDAATVHLNGAVSWTRAHAPGVFGGLIVEGHDAWTLRPVTEVFVEGERDVPLTVSWLAGAVLRLREELSIDAGVRLARSGGTNTTEIRAGLTWSFGVGIPSNDVSRRLPAWRDP
;
A
#
# COMPACT_ATOMS: atom_id res chain seq x y z
N MET A 1 -8.48 8.34 9.01
CA MET A 1 -9.26 7.83 10.15
C MET A 1 -10.38 6.94 9.63
N SER A 2 -10.65 5.83 10.30
CA SER A 2 -11.68 4.88 9.91
C SER A 2 -12.40 4.32 11.15
N ALA A 3 -13.63 3.82 10.95
CA ALA A 3 -14.35 3.05 11.96
C ALA A 3 -14.16 1.55 11.69
N LEU A 4 -13.87 0.79 12.74
CA LEU A 4 -13.77 -0.67 12.69
C LEU A 4 -15.13 -1.25 13.06
N LEU A 5 -15.84 -1.80 12.09
CA LEU A 5 -17.12 -2.45 12.33
C LEU A 5 -16.94 -3.86 12.93
N PRO A 6 -17.95 -4.38 13.66
CA PRO A 6 -17.94 -5.74 14.17
C PRO A 6 -17.65 -6.77 13.09
N ALA A 7 -16.87 -7.80 13.44
CA ALA A 7 -16.57 -8.89 12.52
C ALA A 7 -17.75 -9.88 12.44
N ILE A 8 -17.97 -10.48 11.26
CA ILE A 8 -19.01 -11.51 11.07
C ILE A 8 -18.67 -12.80 11.86
N HIS A 9 -17.38 -13.12 12.02
CA HIS A 9 -16.89 -14.30 12.76
C HIS A 9 -15.69 -13.97 13.67
N GLY A 10 -15.80 -12.89 14.47
CA GLY A 10 -14.72 -12.45 15.36
C GLY A 10 -15.23 -11.54 16.45
N ASP A 11 -14.41 -10.57 16.88
CA ASP A 11 -14.80 -9.62 17.91
C ASP A 11 -16.04 -8.81 17.50
N GLY A 12 -17.06 -8.86 18.36
CA GLY A 12 -18.33 -8.16 18.15
C GLY A 12 -18.29 -6.66 18.46
N GLY A 13 -17.15 -6.14 18.95
CA GLY A 13 -16.99 -4.74 19.28
C GLY A 13 -16.73 -3.85 18.07
N ALA A 14 -17.11 -2.57 18.20
CA ALA A 14 -16.68 -1.54 17.27
C ALA A 14 -15.35 -0.93 17.75
N GLY A 15 -14.58 -0.40 16.81
CA GLY A 15 -13.30 0.24 17.07
C GLY A 15 -13.07 1.46 16.19
N ALA A 16 -11.91 2.08 16.33
CA ALA A 16 -11.49 3.21 15.52
C ALA A 16 -10.00 3.16 15.24
N GLU A 17 -9.58 3.67 14.10
CA GLU A 17 -8.16 3.74 13.73
C GLU A 17 -7.83 5.12 13.12
N ALA A 18 -6.66 5.64 13.49
CA ALA A 18 -6.06 6.80 12.88
C ALA A 18 -4.69 6.45 12.32
N THR A 19 -4.56 6.57 11.00
CA THR A 19 -3.33 6.28 10.23
C THR A 19 -2.72 7.58 9.72
N ILE A 20 -1.39 7.66 9.76
CA ILE A 20 -0.59 8.71 9.17
C ILE A 20 0.43 8.05 8.24
N ILE A 21 0.57 8.62 7.05
CA ILE A 21 1.55 8.20 6.06
C ILE A 21 2.35 9.42 5.64
N ALA A 22 3.68 9.35 5.77
CA ALA A 22 4.61 10.32 5.22
C ALA A 22 5.41 9.65 4.10
N SER A 23 5.67 10.37 3.01
CA SER A 23 6.41 9.80 1.88
C SER A 23 7.37 10.82 1.31
N GLU A 24 8.60 10.40 1.05
CA GLU A 24 9.65 11.22 0.46
C GLU A 24 10.29 10.47 -0.69
N ARG A 25 10.61 11.19 -1.77
CA ARG A 25 11.17 10.64 -2.99
C ARG A 25 12.54 11.26 -3.27
N TRP A 26 13.51 10.41 -3.55
CA TRP A 26 14.82 10.77 -4.08
C TRP A 26 15.04 10.14 -5.47
N ASP A 27 16.16 10.48 -6.09
CA ASP A 27 16.53 10.03 -7.45
C ASP A 27 16.61 8.50 -7.60
N ALA A 28 16.87 7.77 -6.52
CA ALA A 28 17.05 6.31 -6.54
C ALA A 28 15.95 5.53 -5.81
N ALA A 29 15.19 6.18 -4.92
CA ALA A 29 14.25 5.49 -4.05
C ALA A 29 13.12 6.39 -3.56
N THR A 30 11.99 5.78 -3.24
CA THR A 30 10.92 6.39 -2.44
C THR A 30 10.86 5.69 -1.09
N VAL A 31 10.68 6.48 -0.03
CA VAL A 31 10.47 5.96 1.32
C VAL A 31 9.10 6.36 1.82
N HIS A 32 8.40 5.41 2.42
CA HIS A 32 7.12 5.63 3.08
C HIS A 32 7.23 5.26 4.56
N LEU A 33 6.84 6.18 5.43
CA LEU A 33 6.69 5.96 6.85
C LEU A 33 5.20 5.87 7.16
N ASN A 34 4.78 4.73 7.70
CA ASN A 34 3.41 4.45 8.07
C ASN A 34 3.31 4.36 9.59
N GLY A 35 2.32 5.02 10.17
CA GLY A 35 2.01 4.91 11.59
C GLY A 35 0.51 4.83 11.80
N ALA A 36 0.08 3.98 12.72
CA ALA A 36 -1.32 3.95 13.12
C ALA A 36 -1.47 3.78 14.64
N VAL A 37 -2.54 4.37 15.16
CA VAL A 37 -3.06 4.09 16.50
C VAL A 37 -4.49 3.62 16.38
N SER A 38 -4.86 2.63 17.17
CA SER A 38 -6.19 2.04 17.11
C SER A 38 -6.78 1.81 18.49
N TRP A 39 -8.11 1.91 18.54
CA TRP A 39 -8.93 1.26 19.54
C TRP A 39 -9.54 0.04 18.86
N THR A 40 -9.06 -1.15 19.20
CA THR A 40 -9.39 -2.38 18.48
C THR A 40 -10.82 -2.83 18.77
N ARG A 41 -11.31 -3.81 18.00
CA ARG A 41 -12.64 -4.41 18.21
C ARG A 41 -12.74 -5.16 19.54
N ALA A 42 -11.61 -5.61 20.07
CA ALA A 42 -11.47 -6.17 21.42
C ALA A 42 -11.46 -5.10 22.53
N HIS A 43 -11.60 -3.81 22.19
CA HIS A 43 -11.49 -2.67 23.11
C HIS A 43 -10.10 -2.58 23.77
N ALA A 44 -9.06 -2.94 23.03
CA ALA A 44 -7.67 -2.76 23.43
C ALA A 44 -7.00 -1.64 22.62
N PRO A 45 -6.07 -0.88 23.21
CA PRO A 45 -5.25 0.05 22.44
C PRO A 45 -4.23 -0.74 21.60
N GLY A 46 -4.12 -0.35 20.32
CA GLY A 46 -3.16 -0.89 19.37
C GLY A 46 -2.30 0.20 18.74
N VAL A 47 -1.11 -0.19 18.30
CA VAL A 47 -0.14 0.66 17.61
C VAL A 47 0.51 -0.10 16.46
N PHE A 48 0.75 0.61 15.37
CA PHE A 48 1.47 0.11 14.21
C PHE A 48 2.50 1.14 13.76
N GLY A 49 3.69 0.67 13.39
CA GLY A 49 4.72 1.48 12.77
C GLY A 49 5.41 0.70 11.66
N GLY A 50 5.55 1.32 10.49
CA GLY A 50 6.13 0.69 9.32
C GLY A 50 7.00 1.64 8.50
N LEU A 51 7.97 1.06 7.82
CA LEU A 51 8.86 1.72 6.87
C LEU A 51 8.90 0.87 5.61
N ILE A 52 8.54 1.49 4.48
CA ILE A 52 8.65 0.88 3.15
C ILE A 52 9.71 1.66 2.38
N VAL A 53 10.61 0.94 1.73
CA VAL A 53 11.56 1.50 0.78
C VAL A 53 11.34 0.82 -0.56
N GLU A 54 11.11 1.61 -1.59
CA GLU A 54 10.94 1.13 -2.96
C GLU A 54 11.93 1.82 -3.91
N GLY A 55 12.39 1.07 -4.92
CA GLY A 55 13.21 1.63 -5.99
C GLY A 55 12.41 2.62 -6.84
N HIS A 56 13.15 3.51 -7.51
CA HIS A 56 12.60 4.59 -8.33
C HIS A 56 11.53 4.11 -9.33
N ASP A 57 10.45 4.87 -9.48
CA ASP A 57 9.26 4.53 -10.28
C ASP A 57 9.54 4.27 -11.77
N ALA A 58 10.57 4.94 -12.31
CA ALA A 58 11.03 4.78 -13.70
C ALA A 58 11.74 3.44 -13.98
N TRP A 59 12.14 2.68 -12.96
CA TRP A 59 12.84 1.41 -13.18
C TRP A 59 11.85 0.33 -13.63
N THR A 60 12.25 -0.50 -14.60
CA THR A 60 11.46 -1.65 -15.05
C THR A 60 11.28 -2.68 -13.93
N LEU A 61 12.34 -2.94 -13.16
CA LEU A 61 12.32 -3.78 -11.97
C LEU A 61 12.54 -2.89 -10.74
N ARG A 62 11.50 -2.77 -9.92
CA ARG A 62 11.51 -1.94 -8.71
C ARG A 62 11.61 -2.84 -7.48
N PRO A 63 12.78 -2.90 -6.81
CA PRO A 63 12.86 -3.60 -5.53
C PRO A 63 11.99 -2.90 -4.50
N VAL A 64 11.42 -3.66 -3.58
CA VAL A 64 10.67 -3.14 -2.43
C VAL A 64 11.07 -3.92 -1.19
N THR A 65 11.19 -3.20 -0.08
CA THR A 65 11.31 -3.82 1.24
C THR A 65 10.45 -3.08 2.24
N GLU A 66 9.87 -3.83 3.18
CA GLU A 66 9.10 -3.27 4.28
C GLU A 66 9.61 -3.86 5.58
N VAL A 67 9.74 -3.02 6.60
CA VAL A 67 9.79 -3.45 8.00
C VAL A 67 8.60 -2.87 8.72
N PHE A 68 7.96 -3.65 9.57
CA PHE A 68 6.94 -3.11 10.47
C PHE A 68 6.94 -3.78 11.84
N VAL A 69 6.44 -3.04 12.80
CA VAL A 69 6.15 -3.49 14.15
C VAL A 69 4.70 -3.18 14.47
N GLU A 70 4.00 -4.15 15.02
CA GLU A 70 2.61 -4.04 15.44
C GLU A 70 2.47 -4.56 16.86
N GLY A 71 1.74 -3.81 17.69
CA GLY A 71 1.47 -4.17 19.07
C GLY A 71 0.03 -3.87 19.43
N GLU A 72 -0.57 -4.77 20.22
CA GLU A 72 -1.86 -4.58 20.85
C GLU A 72 -1.72 -4.97 22.32
N ARG A 73 -2.48 -4.31 23.20
CA ARG A 73 -2.46 -4.65 24.63
C ARG A 73 -2.81 -6.13 24.83
N ASP A 74 -2.04 -6.80 25.69
CA ASP A 74 -2.18 -8.22 26.04
C ASP A 74 -1.98 -9.21 24.86
N VAL A 75 -1.48 -8.72 23.72
CA VAL A 75 -1.09 -9.51 22.55
C VAL A 75 0.43 -9.44 22.37
N PRO A 76 1.10 -10.53 21.97
CA PRO A 76 2.52 -10.47 21.67
C PRO A 76 2.86 -9.49 20.54
N LEU A 77 3.94 -8.74 20.73
CA LEU A 77 4.47 -7.84 19.70
C LEU A 77 4.80 -8.62 18.43
N THR A 78 4.35 -8.11 17.29
CA THR A 78 4.68 -8.64 15.98
C THR A 78 5.76 -7.79 15.33
N VAL A 79 6.83 -8.43 14.87
CA VAL A 79 7.87 -7.80 14.04
C VAL A 79 7.90 -8.51 12.71
N SER A 80 7.87 -7.76 11.60
CA SER A 80 7.80 -8.30 10.26
C SER A 80 8.77 -7.59 9.33
N TRP A 81 9.32 -8.37 8.40
CA TRP A 81 10.13 -7.89 7.29
C TRP A 81 9.64 -8.53 5.99
N LEU A 82 9.60 -7.74 4.93
CA LEU A 82 9.29 -8.17 3.59
C LEU A 82 10.40 -7.71 2.65
N ALA A 83 10.75 -8.57 1.70
CA ALA A 83 11.51 -8.21 0.51
C ALA A 83 10.79 -8.73 -0.72
N GLY A 84 10.73 -7.89 -1.75
CA GLY A 84 10.08 -8.21 -3.01
C GLY A 84 10.53 -7.30 -4.13
N ALA A 85 9.86 -7.44 -5.25
CA ALA A 85 10.03 -6.56 -6.39
C ALA A 85 8.76 -6.47 -7.22
N VAL A 86 8.61 -5.33 -7.90
CA VAL A 86 7.56 -5.07 -8.88
C VAL A 86 8.21 -4.97 -10.26
N LEU A 87 7.76 -5.79 -11.20
CA LEU A 87 8.16 -5.75 -12.59
C LEU A 87 7.09 -5.04 -13.42
N ARG A 88 7.45 -3.90 -14.01
CA ARG A 88 6.61 -3.19 -14.99
C ARG A 88 6.75 -3.85 -16.35
N LEU A 89 5.70 -4.54 -16.80
CA LEU A 89 5.67 -5.17 -18.13
C LEU A 89 5.33 -4.14 -19.22
N ARG A 90 4.42 -3.21 -18.91
CA ARG A 90 4.04 -2.03 -19.71
C ARG A 90 3.44 -0.97 -18.78
N GLU A 91 3.10 0.20 -19.30
CA GLU A 91 2.62 1.33 -18.49
C GLU A 91 1.41 0.97 -17.61
N GLU A 92 0.54 0.10 -18.10
CA GLU A 92 -0.71 -0.28 -17.44
C GLU A 92 -0.68 -1.64 -16.75
N LEU A 93 0.40 -2.43 -16.90
CA LEU A 93 0.48 -3.79 -16.36
C LEU A 93 1.79 -4.01 -15.63
N SER A 94 1.68 -4.42 -14.37
CA SER A 94 2.81 -4.87 -13.57
C SER A 94 2.49 -6.16 -12.85
N ILE A 95 3.53 -6.95 -12.58
CA ILE A 95 3.49 -8.11 -11.71
C ILE A 95 4.42 -7.86 -10.52
N ASP A 96 4.11 -8.47 -9.39
CA ASP A 96 4.92 -8.34 -8.18
C ASP A 96 5.06 -9.68 -7.46
N ALA A 97 6.18 -9.83 -6.76
CA ALA A 97 6.43 -10.99 -5.93
C ALA A 97 7.27 -10.59 -4.71
N GLY A 98 7.07 -11.28 -3.60
CA GLY A 98 7.84 -11.05 -2.39
C GLY A 98 7.75 -12.18 -1.37
N VAL A 99 8.67 -12.15 -0.42
CA VAL A 99 8.69 -13.04 0.74
C VAL A 99 8.60 -12.18 1.98
N ARG A 100 7.72 -12.56 2.90
CA ARG A 100 7.55 -11.94 4.21
C ARG A 100 7.93 -12.92 5.30
N LEU A 101 8.71 -12.43 6.24
CA LEU A 101 9.08 -13.11 7.48
C LEU A 101 8.51 -12.31 8.63
N ALA A 102 7.83 -12.97 9.57
CA ALA A 102 7.31 -12.32 10.74
C ALA A 102 7.49 -13.18 11.98
N ARG A 103 7.56 -12.52 13.14
CA ARG A 103 7.64 -13.16 14.44
C ARG A 103 6.67 -12.51 15.40
N SER A 104 5.89 -13.34 16.08
CA SER A 104 4.96 -12.92 17.14
C SER A 104 4.80 -14.03 18.17
N GLY A 105 4.95 -13.71 19.45
CA GLY A 105 4.68 -14.68 20.53
C GLY A 105 5.47 -15.98 20.49
N GLY A 106 6.68 -15.97 19.92
CA GLY A 106 7.51 -17.18 19.73
C GLY A 106 7.20 -17.97 18.45
N THR A 107 6.14 -17.62 17.73
CA THR A 107 5.79 -18.18 16.43
C THR A 107 6.48 -17.40 15.32
N ASN A 108 7.13 -18.11 14.40
CA ASN A 108 7.66 -17.52 13.17
C ASN A 108 6.70 -17.84 12.01
N THR A 109 6.43 -16.84 11.19
CA THR A 109 5.59 -16.95 9.99
C THR A 109 6.43 -16.63 8.78
N THR A 110 6.29 -17.45 7.74
CA THR A 110 6.87 -17.19 6.41
C THR A 110 5.74 -17.20 5.39
N GLU A 111 5.67 -16.17 4.56
CA GLU A 111 4.60 -15.97 3.58
C GLU A 111 5.22 -15.60 2.24
N ILE A 112 4.71 -16.18 1.16
CA ILE A 112 5.06 -15.80 -0.21
C ILE A 112 3.89 -15.03 -0.79
N ARG A 113 4.18 -13.88 -1.40
CA ARG A 113 3.20 -13.02 -2.06
C ARG A 113 3.51 -12.96 -3.55
N ALA A 114 2.46 -13.01 -4.35
CA ALA A 114 2.51 -12.77 -5.78
C ALA A 114 1.27 -11.97 -6.18
N GLY A 115 1.45 -10.97 -7.03
CA GLY A 115 0.42 -10.00 -7.40
C GLY A 115 0.47 -9.63 -8.87
N LEU A 116 -0.66 -9.11 -9.35
CA LEU A 116 -0.84 -8.54 -10.67
C LEU A 116 -1.65 -7.25 -10.52
N THR A 117 -1.11 -6.17 -11.06
CA THR A 117 -1.79 -4.87 -11.13
C THR A 117 -2.04 -4.52 -12.59
N TRP A 118 -3.30 -4.23 -12.93
CA TRP A 118 -3.71 -3.81 -14.25
C TRP A 118 -4.56 -2.53 -14.17
N SER A 119 -4.14 -1.50 -14.90
CA SER A 119 -4.88 -0.25 -15.08
C SER A 119 -5.56 -0.21 -16.44
N PHE A 120 -6.76 0.35 -16.50
CA PHE A 120 -7.48 0.57 -17.75
C PHE A 120 -8.29 1.86 -17.65
N GLY A 121 -8.35 2.63 -18.74
CA GLY A 121 -9.14 3.86 -18.78
C GLY A 121 -10.63 3.55 -18.73
N VAL A 122 -11.35 4.24 -17.86
CA VAL A 122 -12.83 4.20 -17.82
C VAL A 122 -13.34 5.61 -18.11
N GLY A 123 -14.08 5.77 -19.20
CA GLY A 123 -14.64 7.07 -19.61
C GLY A 123 -15.68 6.94 -20.71
N ILE A 124 -16.58 7.93 -20.79
CA ILE A 124 -17.45 8.16 -21.95
C ILE A 124 -16.60 8.85 -23.02
N PRO A 125 -16.67 8.46 -24.32
CA PRO A 125 -15.87 9.08 -25.36
C PRO A 125 -16.07 10.59 -25.39
N SER A 126 -15.02 11.35 -25.08
CA SER A 126 -14.98 12.77 -25.36
C SER A 126 -14.77 12.92 -26.87
N ASN A 127 -15.83 13.26 -27.59
CA ASN A 127 -15.70 13.76 -28.95
C ASN A 127 -14.88 15.04 -28.90
N ASP A 128 -13.60 14.94 -29.25
CA ASP A 128 -12.76 16.10 -29.44
C ASP A 128 -13.17 16.80 -30.75
N VAL A 129 -14.19 17.67 -30.65
CA VAL A 129 -14.73 18.50 -31.75
C VAL A 129 -13.78 19.67 -32.07
N SER A 130 -12.63 19.78 -31.41
CA SER A 130 -11.69 20.90 -31.62
C SER A 130 -10.88 20.81 -32.93
N ARG A 131 -10.92 19.68 -33.66
CA ARG A 131 -10.06 19.46 -34.85
C ARG A 131 -10.63 19.91 -36.20
N ARG A 132 -11.68 20.74 -36.23
CA ARG A 132 -12.20 21.33 -37.48
C ARG A 132 -12.70 22.76 -37.29
N LEU A 133 -11.78 23.70 -37.15
CA LEU A 133 -12.04 25.07 -37.59
C LEU A 133 -11.02 25.40 -38.69
N PRO A 134 -11.46 25.73 -39.92
CA PRO A 134 -10.54 26.20 -40.95
C PRO A 134 -9.94 27.54 -40.49
N ALA A 135 -8.63 27.68 -40.65
CA ALA A 135 -7.92 28.93 -40.40
C ALA A 135 -8.49 30.00 -41.33
N TRP A 136 -9.30 30.90 -40.78
CA TRP A 136 -9.65 32.15 -41.45
C TRP A 136 -8.37 33.00 -41.54
N ARG A 137 -8.01 33.39 -42.77
CA ARG A 137 -7.04 34.44 -43.04
C ARG A 137 -7.72 35.78 -42.78
N ASP A 138 -7.15 36.57 -41.89
CA ASP A 138 -7.42 37.99 -41.77
C ASP A 138 -6.57 38.78 -42.80
N PRO A 139 -7.02 40.00 -43.19
CA PRO A 139 -6.87 40.57 -44.53
C PRO A 139 -5.49 41.14 -44.89
#